data_AF-A0A7G8ZM20-F1
#
_entry.id   AF-A0A7G8ZM20-F1
#
_cell.length_a   1.000
_cell.length_b   1.000
_cell.length_c   1.000
_cell.angle_alpha   90.00
_cell.angle_beta   90.00
_cell.angle_gamma   90.00
#
_symmetry.space_group_name_H-M   'P 1'
#
loop_
_entity.id
_entity.type
_entity.pdbx_description
1 polymer ?
#
loop_
_entity_poly.entity_id
_entity_poly.type
_entity_poly.pdbx_seq_one_letter_code
_entity_poly.pdbx_strand_id
1 'polypeptide(L)'
;MTQAPKASTPSAAPSRKPVDGPAAPAPRIQTGNSLHWGRVLPLSEGFGMDVPETPGVYALMSGKRESDMVFLGGAKNLREEFLKEISTQMSLENPHARFFCCAETPTPYEQAEKEIQIFRRRFGRKPLLNSGF
;
A
#
# COMPACT_ATOMS: atom_id res chain seq x y z
N MET A 1 -44.34 50.74 5.47
CA MET A 1 -43.30 50.83 6.53
C MET A 1 -43.89 50.09 7.73
N THR A 2 -43.37 48.99 8.28
CA THR A 2 -42.10 48.28 8.15
C THR A 2 -42.33 46.88 8.75
N GLN A 3 -41.88 45.83 8.04
CA GLN A 3 -41.80 44.46 8.54
C GLN A 3 -40.76 44.36 9.66
N ALA A 4 -41.01 43.51 10.67
CA ALA A 4 -39.98 43.01 11.57
C ALA A 4 -39.94 41.46 11.50
N PRO A 5 -38.74 40.85 11.54
CA PRO A 5 -38.48 39.53 10.93
C PRO A 5 -38.64 38.34 11.88
N LYS A 6 -38.91 37.18 11.27
CA LYS A 6 -38.95 35.84 11.87
C LYS A 6 -37.57 35.44 12.42
N ALA A 7 -37.54 34.94 13.66
CA ALA A 7 -36.38 34.32 14.25
C ALA A 7 -36.12 32.93 13.64
N SER A 8 -34.90 32.72 13.16
CA SER A 8 -34.41 31.49 12.54
C SER A 8 -33.88 30.52 13.60
N THR A 9 -34.41 29.31 13.62
CA THR A 9 -33.89 28.17 14.39
C THR A 9 -32.57 27.66 13.76
N PRO A 10 -31.51 27.39 14.54
CA PRO A 10 -30.32 26.74 14.01
C PRO A 10 -30.58 25.24 13.78
N SER A 11 -30.50 24.83 12.51
CA SER A 11 -30.55 23.43 12.08
C SER A 11 -29.23 22.74 12.46
N ALA A 12 -29.29 21.88 13.48
CA ALA A 12 -28.18 21.03 13.87
C ALA A 12 -27.87 20.03 12.74
N ALA A 13 -26.64 20.09 12.21
CA ALA A 13 -26.14 19.17 11.21
C ALA A 13 -26.17 17.72 11.74
N PRO A 14 -26.61 16.73 10.94
CA PRO A 14 -26.57 15.34 11.38
C PRO A 14 -25.12 14.85 11.44
N SER A 15 -24.70 14.40 12.63
CA SER A 15 -23.50 13.63 12.87
C SER A 15 -23.46 12.43 11.92
N ARG A 16 -22.62 12.51 10.88
CA ARG A 16 -22.31 11.37 10.02
C ARG A 16 -21.41 10.43 10.82
N LYS A 17 -21.98 9.34 11.31
CA LYS A 17 -21.23 8.16 11.74
C LYS A 17 -20.30 7.73 10.59
N PRO A 18 -19.09 7.22 10.84
CA PRO A 18 -18.28 6.62 9.80
C PRO A 18 -19.07 5.44 9.24
N VAL A 19 -19.41 5.49 7.96
CA VAL A 19 -20.04 4.38 7.27
C VAL A 19 -18.96 3.32 7.12
N ASP A 20 -19.09 2.23 7.89
CA ASP A 20 -18.41 0.96 7.67
C ASP A 20 -18.87 0.41 6.31
N GLY A 21 -18.29 0.95 5.23
CA GLY A 21 -18.41 0.39 3.90
C GLY A 21 -17.57 -0.88 3.85
N PRO A 22 -18.00 -1.94 3.13
CA PRO A 22 -17.19 -3.13 2.98
C PRO A 22 -15.83 -2.70 2.44
N ALA A 23 -14.78 -2.93 3.23
CA ALA A 23 -13.41 -2.63 2.85
C ALA A 23 -13.21 -3.13 1.42
N ALA A 24 -13.00 -2.20 0.48
CA ALA A 24 -12.80 -2.54 -0.92
C ALA A 24 -11.78 -3.69 -0.96
N PRO A 25 -12.08 -4.81 -1.67
CA PRO A 25 -11.23 -5.99 -1.61
C PRO A 25 -9.81 -5.56 -1.87
N ALA A 26 -8.92 -5.90 -0.93
CA ALA A 26 -7.51 -5.57 -1.02
C ALA A 26 -7.03 -5.88 -2.44
N PRO A 27 -6.30 -4.98 -3.10
CA PRO A 27 -5.77 -5.26 -4.43
C PRO A 27 -5.03 -6.58 -4.36
N ARG A 28 -5.61 -7.59 -5.02
CA ARG A 28 -5.12 -8.96 -4.95
C ARG A 28 -3.88 -9.01 -5.83
N ILE A 29 -2.72 -8.74 -5.24
CA ILE A 29 -1.45 -9.11 -5.85
C ILE A 29 -1.53 -10.64 -5.99
N GLN A 30 -1.68 -11.12 -7.23
CA GLN A 30 -1.84 -12.54 -7.51
C GLN A 30 -0.52 -13.09 -8.04
N THR A 31 0.53 -13.02 -7.23
CA THR A 31 1.78 -13.63 -7.61
C THR A 31 1.72 -15.12 -7.28
N GLY A 32 1.22 -15.90 -8.25
CA GLY A 32 1.37 -17.36 -8.32
C GLY A 32 0.80 -18.20 -7.17
N ASN A 33 -0.21 -17.70 -6.44
CA ASN A 33 -0.90 -18.39 -5.33
C ASN A 33 0.00 -18.87 -4.15
N SER A 34 1.28 -18.50 -4.13
CA SER A 34 2.22 -19.02 -3.13
C SER A 34 2.24 -18.18 -1.84
N LEU A 35 1.78 -16.93 -1.94
CA LEU A 35 1.79 -15.96 -0.85
C LEU A 35 0.40 -15.39 -0.59
N HIS A 36 0.10 -15.20 0.69
CA HIS A 36 -1.05 -14.45 1.15
C HIS A 36 -0.67 -12.97 1.28
N TRP A 37 -0.82 -12.23 0.18
CA TRP A 37 -0.63 -10.79 0.19
C TRP A 37 -1.67 -10.10 1.06
N GLY A 38 -1.18 -9.24 1.93
CA GLY A 38 -1.98 -8.36 2.76
C GLY A 38 -2.61 -7.22 1.95
N ARG A 39 -3.18 -6.26 2.67
CA ARG A 39 -3.74 -5.06 2.05
C ARG A 39 -2.66 -4.17 1.43
N VAL A 40 -3.04 -3.43 0.40
CA VAL A 40 -2.22 -2.35 -0.14
C VAL A 40 -2.40 -1.11 0.75
N LEU A 41 -1.30 -0.68 1.36
CA LEU A 41 -1.22 0.45 2.26
C LEU A 41 -0.63 1.66 1.54
N PRO A 42 -1.15 2.88 1.76
CA PRO A 42 -0.44 4.09 1.39
C PRO A 42 0.93 4.14 2.08
N LEU A 43 1.96 4.55 1.34
CA LEU A 43 3.33 4.67 1.83
C LEU A 43 3.45 6.00 2.62
N SER A 44 2.98 5.98 3.86
CA SER A 44 2.87 7.14 4.74
C SER A 44 2.99 6.72 6.21
N GLU A 45 3.56 7.58 7.04
CA GLU A 45 3.84 7.32 8.46
C GLU A 45 2.60 6.85 9.24
N GLY A 46 1.40 7.34 8.87
CA GLY A 46 0.14 6.98 9.53
C GLY A 46 -0.23 5.50 9.44
N PHE A 47 0.40 4.72 8.56
CA PHE A 47 0.14 3.30 8.36
C PHE A 47 1.27 2.39 8.89
N GLY A 48 2.27 2.93 9.60
CA GLY A 48 3.39 2.12 10.10
C GLY A 48 2.97 1.01 11.06
N MET A 49 1.97 1.27 11.91
CA MET A 49 1.41 0.28 12.85
C MET A 49 0.58 -0.81 12.17
N ASP A 50 0.14 -0.56 10.94
CA ASP A 50 -0.62 -1.51 10.13
C ASP A 50 0.27 -2.57 9.45
N VAL A 51 1.60 -2.41 9.54
CA VAL A 51 2.61 -3.32 8.97
C VAL A 51 3.18 -4.23 10.08
N PRO A 52 3.25 -5.55 9.85
CA PRO A 52 3.75 -6.49 10.86
C PRO A 52 5.27 -6.39 11.07
N GLU A 53 5.73 -6.67 12.28
CA GLU A 53 7.15 -6.78 12.64
C GLU A 53 7.69 -8.20 12.43
N THR A 54 7.44 -8.75 11.24
CA THR A 54 7.80 -10.12 10.88
C THR A 54 8.60 -10.14 9.59
N PRO A 55 9.38 -11.20 9.33
CA PRO A 55 10.00 -11.39 8.03
C PRO A 55 8.95 -11.63 6.95
N GLY A 56 9.21 -11.12 5.76
CA GLY A 56 8.29 -11.30 4.65
C GLY A 56 8.77 -10.71 3.33
N VAL A 57 7.94 -10.87 2.31
CA VAL A 57 8.11 -10.21 1.02
C VAL A 57 7.29 -8.93 1.03
N TYR A 58 7.82 -7.88 0.43
CA TYR A 58 7.11 -6.64 0.20
C TYR A 58 7.18 -6.20 -1.26
N ALA A 59 6.16 -5.46 -1.68
CA ALA A 59 6.04 -4.86 -2.99
C ALA A 59 5.83 -3.35 -2.83
N LEU A 60 6.58 -2.58 -3.63
CA LEU A 60 6.36 -1.14 -3.78
C LEU A 60 5.63 -0.89 -5.08
N MET A 61 4.63 -0.03 -5.05
CA MET A 61 3.75 0.20 -6.20
C MET A 61 3.50 1.70 -6.41
N SER A 62 3.51 2.15 -7.66
CA SER A 62 3.15 3.53 -8.02
C SER A 62 1.63 3.74 -8.04
N GLY A 63 0.88 2.66 -8.27
CA GLY A 63 -0.58 2.60 -8.27
C GLY A 63 -1.10 1.41 -7.46
N LYS A 64 -2.41 1.19 -7.48
CA LYS A 64 -3.05 0.09 -6.74
C LYS A 64 -3.13 -1.22 -7.55
N ARG A 65 -2.74 -1.23 -8.83
CA ARG A 65 -2.78 -2.43 -9.67
C ARG A 65 -1.45 -3.16 -9.62
N GLU A 66 -1.48 -4.48 -9.74
CA GLU A 66 -0.27 -5.30 -9.76
C GLU A 66 0.71 -4.88 -10.85
N SER A 67 0.23 -4.45 -12.02
CA SER A 67 1.06 -3.93 -13.12
C SER A 67 1.87 -2.67 -12.76
N ASP A 68 1.42 -1.94 -11.74
CA ASP A 68 2.00 -0.69 -11.25
C ASP A 68 3.08 -0.96 -10.18
N MET A 69 3.41 -2.22 -9.94
CA MET A 69 4.50 -2.63 -9.08
C MET A 69 5.84 -2.18 -9.67
N VAL A 70 6.56 -1.39 -8.88
CA VAL A 70 7.86 -0.83 -9.24
C VAL A 70 9.00 -1.62 -8.59
N PHE A 71 8.75 -2.28 -7.45
CA PHE A 71 9.75 -3.06 -6.75
C PHE A 71 9.14 -4.26 -6.00
N LEU A 72 9.92 -5.34 -5.87
CA LEU A 72 9.68 -6.50 -5.01
C LEU A 72 10.96 -6.82 -4.23
N GLY A 73 10.84 -7.01 -2.92
CA GLY A 73 11.98 -7.34 -2.07
C GLY A 73 11.60 -8.23 -0.91
N GLY A 74 12.60 -8.91 -0.35
CA GLY A 74 12.48 -9.62 0.92
C GLY A 74 12.99 -8.73 2.06
N ALA A 75 12.30 -8.76 3.20
CA ALA A 75 12.71 -8.07 4.41
C ALA A 75 12.75 -9.04 5.59
N LYS A 76 13.71 -8.86 6.49
CA LYS A 76 13.74 -9.56 7.80
C LYS A 76 12.71 -8.98 8.78
N ASN A 77 12.35 -7.71 8.59
CA ASN A 77 11.31 -7.02 9.32
C ASN A 77 10.56 -6.11 8.34
N LEU A 78 9.29 -6.43 8.06
CA LEU A 78 8.46 -5.69 7.12
C LEU A 78 8.18 -4.24 7.58
N ARG A 79 7.99 -4.01 8.87
CA ARG A 79 7.73 -2.67 9.42
C ARG A 79 8.95 -1.76 9.29
N GLU A 80 10.13 -2.26 9.64
CA GLU A 80 11.37 -1.48 9.49
C GLU A 80 11.58 -1.07 8.02
N GLU A 81 11.38 -2.00 7.09
CA GLU A 81 11.56 -1.70 5.67
C GLU A 81 10.48 -0.75 5.15
N PHE A 82 9.24 -0.83 5.64
CA PHE A 82 8.19 0.14 5.34
C PHE A 82 8.58 1.57 5.79
N LEU A 83 9.05 1.72 7.03
CA LEU A 83 9.46 3.03 7.57
C LEU A 83 10.67 3.59 6.82
N LYS A 84 11.64 2.74 6.48
CA LYS A 84 12.78 3.10 5.65
C LYS A 84 12.34 3.56 4.27
N GLU A 85 11.41 2.85 3.63
CA GLU A 85 10.87 3.25 2.33
C GLU A 85 10.11 4.57 2.40
N ILE A 86 9.37 4.86 3.49
CA ILE A 86 8.78 6.20 3.66
C ILE A 86 9.87 7.27 3.62
N SER A 87 10.93 7.09 4.42
CA SER A 87 12.05 8.04 4.45
C SER A 87 12.72 8.19 3.07
N THR A 88 12.92 7.08 2.36
CA THR A 88 13.51 7.07 1.02
C THR A 88 12.63 7.83 0.04
N GLN A 89 11.33 7.50 -0.05
CA GLN A 89 10.41 8.12 -1.02
C GLN A 89 10.17 9.60 -0.71
N MET A 90 10.13 10.01 0.56
CA MET A 90 10.01 11.42 0.96
C MET A 90 11.25 12.25 0.61
N SER A 91 12.42 11.62 0.51
CA SER A 91 13.68 12.28 0.14
C SER A 91 13.84 12.48 -1.37
N LEU A 92 13.01 11.82 -2.19
CA LEU A 92 13.05 11.93 -3.63
C LEU A 92 12.19 13.09 -4.12
N GLU A 93 12.70 13.86 -5.09
CA GLU A 93 11.92 14.93 -5.75
C GLU A 93 10.68 14.36 -6.47
N ASN A 94 10.79 13.12 -6.99
CA ASN A 94 9.69 12.40 -7.61
C ASN A 94 9.62 10.96 -7.08
N PRO A 95 8.75 10.67 -6.09
CA PRO A 95 8.66 9.34 -5.50
C PRO A 95 8.18 8.30 -6.52
N HIS A 96 8.92 7.20 -6.63
CA HIS A 96 8.61 6.11 -7.56
C HIS A 96 7.50 5.19 -7.03
N ALA A 97 7.34 5.12 -5.70
CA ALA A 97 6.33 4.31 -5.04
C ALA A 97 5.41 5.17 -4.17
N ARG A 98 4.11 4.84 -4.19
CA ARG A 98 3.06 5.50 -3.40
C ARG A 98 2.33 4.53 -2.47
N PHE A 99 2.49 3.23 -2.73
CA PHE A 99 1.85 2.18 -1.97
C PHE A 99 2.82 1.06 -1.63
N PHE A 100 2.54 0.40 -0.52
CA PHE A 100 3.26 -0.74 0.02
C PHE A 100 2.30 -1.91 0.19
N CYS A 101 2.73 -3.11 -0.15
CA CYS A 101 2.01 -4.34 0.13
C CYS A 101 3.00 -5.38 0.62
N CYS A 102 2.57 -6.28 1.50
CA CYS A 102 3.47 -7.30 2.04
C CYS A 102 2.75 -8.64 2.23
N ALA A 103 3.57 -9.69 2.33
CA ALA A 103 3.16 -11.03 2.67
C ALA A 103 4.20 -11.61 3.63
N GLU A 104 3.76 -12.16 4.75
CA GLU A 104 4.65 -12.75 5.75
C GLU A 104 5.21 -14.09 5.25
N THR A 105 6.50 -14.35 5.49
CA THR A 105 7.14 -15.62 5.17
C THR A 105 8.45 -15.78 5.95
N PRO A 106 8.79 -17.01 6.41
CA PRO A 106 10.06 -17.26 7.06
C PRO A 106 11.27 -17.19 6.10
N THR A 107 11.05 -17.26 4.78
CA THR A 107 12.10 -17.24 3.75
C THR A 107 11.97 -16.05 2.79
N PRO A 108 12.08 -14.80 3.30
CA PRO A 108 11.71 -13.60 2.56
C PRO A 108 12.48 -13.40 1.26
N TYR A 109 13.79 -13.68 1.25
CA TYR A 109 14.63 -13.43 0.07
C TYR A 109 14.39 -14.44 -1.04
N GLU A 110 14.38 -15.73 -0.71
CA GLU A 110 14.08 -16.80 -1.69
C GLU A 110 12.68 -16.64 -2.27
N GLN A 111 11.71 -16.27 -1.43
CA GLN A 111 10.35 -16.06 -1.89
C GLN A 111 10.25 -14.81 -2.77
N ALA A 112 10.90 -13.70 -2.41
CA ALA A 112 10.92 -12.50 -3.25
C ALA A 112 11.49 -12.79 -4.64
N GLU A 113 12.56 -13.59 -4.75
CA GLU A 113 13.09 -14.02 -6.06
C GLU A 113 12.07 -14.81 -6.87
N LYS A 114 11.35 -15.76 -6.24
CA LYS A 114 10.26 -16.50 -6.90
C LYS A 114 9.17 -15.56 -7.41
N GLU A 115 8.76 -14.58 -6.59
CA GLU A 115 7.73 -13.62 -6.97
C GLU A 115 8.18 -12.70 -8.12
N ILE A 116 9.45 -12.27 -8.13
CA ILE A 116 10.02 -11.51 -9.26
C ILE A 116 9.95 -12.32 -10.56
N GLN A 117 10.25 -13.63 -10.51
CA GLN A 117 10.15 -14.49 -11.68
C GLN A 117 8.70 -14.72 -12.13
N ILE A 118 7.76 -14.84 -11.19
CA ILE A 118 6.32 -14.91 -11.48
C ILE A 118 5.86 -13.62 -12.15
N PHE A 119 6.20 -12.46 -11.58
CA PHE A 119 5.88 -11.15 -12.14
C PHE A 119 6.42 -11.02 -13.57
N ARG A 120 7.69 -11.38 -13.79
CA ARG A 120 8.31 -11.36 -15.12
C ARG A 120 7.58 -12.25 -16.12
N ARG A 121 7.16 -13.45 -15.72
CA ARG A 121 6.38 -14.34 -16.59
C ARG A 121 5.00 -13.77 -16.94
N ARG A 122 4.36 -13.05 -16.01
CA ARG A 122 3.01 -12.48 -16.22
C ARG A 122 3.02 -11.20 -17.05
N PHE A 123 3.97 -10.30 -16.81
CA PHE A 123 4.00 -8.97 -17.42
C PHE A 123 5.09 -8.80 -18.48
N GLY A 124 5.89 -9.83 -18.75
CA GLY A 124 6.99 -9.80 -19.72
C GLY A 124 8.19 -8.94 -19.31
N ARG A 125 8.17 -8.33 -18.12
CA ARG A 125 9.20 -7.43 -17.59
C ARG A 125 9.43 -7.66 -16.11
N LYS A 126 10.63 -7.37 -15.62
CA LYS A 126 10.87 -7.27 -14.18
C LYS A 126 10.25 -5.96 -13.64
N PRO A 127 9.96 -5.87 -12.33
CA PRO A 127 9.64 -4.58 -11.73
C PRO A 127 10.75 -3.57 -12.02
N LEU A 128 10.36 -2.31 -12.23
CA LEU A 128 11.24 -1.26 -12.75
C LEU A 128 12.55 -1.13 -11.94
N LEU A 129 12.43 -1.08 -10.62
CA LEU A 129 13.56 -0.91 -9.71
C LEU A 129 14.33 -2.22 -9.43
N ASN A 130 13.77 -3.39 -9.77
CA ASN A 130 14.48 -4.69 -9.70
C ASN A 130 15.28 -5.03 -10.96
N SER A 131 15.16 -4.22 -12.02
CA SER A 131 15.72 -4.57 -13.31
C SER A 131 17.24 -4.40 -13.36
N GLY A 132 17.83 -3.58 -12.47
CA GLY A 132 19.22 -3.13 -12.57
C GLY A 132 19.37 -2.32 -13.86
N PHE A 133 19.60 -1.02 -13.77
CA PHE A 133 19.87 -0.22 -14.97
C PHE A 133 21.06 -0.79 -15.75
#